data_AF-A0A354U798-F1
#
_entry.id   AF-A0A354U798-F1
#
_cell.length_a   1.000
_cell.length_b   1.000
_cell.length_c   1.000
_cell.angle_alpha   90.00
_cell.angle_beta   90.00
_cell.angle_gamma   90.00
#
_symmetry.space_group_name_H-M   'P 1'
#
loop_
_entity.id
_entity.type
_entity.pdbx_description
1 polymer ?
#
loop_
_entity_poly.entity_id
_entity_poly.type
_entity_poly.pdbx_seq_one_letter_code
_entity_poly.pdbx_strand_id
1 'polypeptide(L)'
;ELFLQIVYGRTQTAFSEGGLPIGAGLEDLKQLRSITGTMYSTAEKGVRYLEMAEGYVTGLALDDESKVIGYQFVNLGKMMEFVNKSTPEDLEKMNVKDFVAKFQKTYGRFADAAKVINPRKA
;
A
#
# COMPACT_ATOMS: atom_id res chain seq x y z
N GLU A 1 33.86 -19.31 -8.09
CA GLU A 1 33.46 -17.98 -7.58
C GLU A 1 31.99 -17.62 -7.75
N LEU A 2 31.33 -17.96 -8.87
CA LEU A 2 29.93 -17.56 -9.16
C LEU A 2 28.91 -17.94 -8.06
N PHE A 3 29.03 -19.15 -7.48
CA PHE A 3 28.14 -19.63 -6.42
C PHE A 3 28.23 -18.80 -5.12
N LEU A 4 29.44 -18.43 -4.69
CA LEU A 4 29.66 -17.57 -3.52
C LEU A 4 29.08 -16.17 -3.72
N GLN A 5 29.15 -15.63 -4.94
CA GLN A 5 28.62 -14.30 -5.24
C GLN A 5 27.08 -14.24 -5.25
N ILE A 6 26.41 -15.34 -5.64
CA ILE A 6 24.95 -15.46 -5.58
C ILE A 6 24.46 -15.57 -4.13
N VAL A 7 25.18 -16.29 -3.27
CA VAL A 7 24.81 -16.49 -1.85
C VAL A 7 25.05 -15.22 -0.99
N TYR A 8 26.01 -14.37 -1.35
CA TYR A 8 26.29 -13.10 -0.64
C TYR A 8 25.37 -11.93 -1.02
N GLY A 9 24.24 -12.18 -1.69
CA GLY A 9 23.17 -11.18 -1.87
C GLY A 9 23.49 -10.05 -2.85
N ARG A 10 24.44 -10.24 -3.77
CA ARG A 10 24.63 -9.30 -4.88
C ARG A 10 23.51 -9.54 -5.90
N THR A 11 22.49 -8.68 -5.86
CA THR A 11 21.42 -8.64 -6.85
C THR A 11 22.00 -8.48 -8.26
N GLN A 12 21.36 -9.09 -9.25
CA GLN A 12 21.78 -9.24 -10.66
C GLN A 12 22.21 -7.97 -11.43
N THR A 13 22.27 -6.80 -10.80
CA THR A 13 22.64 -5.52 -11.43
C THR A 13 24.13 -5.39 -11.74
N ALA A 14 25.00 -6.21 -11.12
CA ALA A 14 26.45 -6.14 -11.35
C ALA A 14 26.93 -6.73 -12.70
N PHE A 15 26.05 -7.39 -13.46
CA PHE A 15 26.40 -8.07 -14.72
C PHE A 15 25.73 -7.47 -15.97
N SER A 16 25.02 -6.35 -15.83
CA SER A 16 24.38 -5.68 -16.96
C SER A 16 25.18 -4.43 -17.34
N GLU A 17 25.66 -4.33 -18.58
CA GLU A 17 26.04 -3.01 -19.13
C GLU A 17 24.78 -2.14 -19.12
N GLY A 18 24.75 -1.11 -18.25
CA GLY A 18 23.53 -0.35 -17.95
C GLY A 18 22.67 -0.92 -16.81
N GLY A 19 23.26 -1.66 -15.87
CA GLY A 19 22.60 -2.11 -14.64
C GLY A 19 21.90 -0.96 -13.92
N LEU A 20 20.79 -1.27 -13.21
CA LEU A 20 19.87 -0.29 -12.63
C LEU A 20 20.63 0.87 -11.97
N PRO A 21 20.43 2.12 -12.44
CA PRO A 21 21.12 3.26 -11.88
C PRO A 21 20.88 3.34 -10.37
N ILE A 22 21.93 3.67 -9.62
CA ILE A 22 21.86 3.88 -8.18
C ILE A 22 20.82 4.98 -7.93
N GLY A 23 19.61 4.59 -7.50
CA GLY A 23 18.45 5.48 -7.39
C GLY A 23 17.13 4.92 -7.93
N ALA A 24 17.15 3.85 -8.75
CA ALA A 24 15.95 3.32 -9.40
C ALA A 24 14.85 2.86 -8.42
N GLY A 25 15.19 2.43 -7.20
CA GLY A 25 14.18 2.09 -6.19
C GLY A 25 13.28 3.27 -5.79
N LEU A 26 13.77 4.51 -5.90
CA LEU A 26 12.99 5.73 -5.65
C LEU A 26 12.15 6.14 -6.87
N GLU A 27 12.66 5.93 -8.08
CA GLU A 27 11.92 6.18 -9.34
C GLU A 27 10.80 5.16 -9.56
N ASP A 28 11.02 3.89 -9.20
CA ASP A 28 10.03 2.81 -9.29
C ASP A 28 8.88 2.99 -8.29
N LEU A 29 9.15 3.65 -7.16
CA LEU A 29 8.14 3.92 -6.14
C LEU A 29 7.09 4.95 -6.60
N LYS A 30 7.34 5.81 -7.60
CA LYS A 30 6.39 6.83 -8.12
C LYS A 30 5.53 7.47 -7.00
N GLN A 31 4.22 7.13 -6.95
CA GLN A 31 3.24 7.63 -5.96
C GLN A 31 2.93 6.61 -4.84
N LEU A 32 3.63 5.47 -4.83
CA LEU A 32 3.53 4.44 -3.81
C LEU A 32 4.32 4.86 -2.57
N ARG A 33 3.82 4.49 -1.40
CA ARG A 33 4.40 4.83 -0.11
C ARG A 33 5.55 3.89 0.27
N SER A 34 5.47 2.63 -0.13
CA SER A 34 6.39 1.57 0.27
C SER A 34 6.39 0.47 -0.78
N ILE A 35 7.48 -0.27 -0.90
CA ILE A 35 7.55 -1.53 -1.68
C ILE A 35 7.11 -2.72 -0.78
N THR A 36 7.11 -2.52 0.53
CA THR A 36 6.76 -3.51 1.55
C THR A 36 5.34 -3.27 2.03
N GLY A 37 4.47 -4.27 1.85
CA GLY A 37 3.15 -4.34 2.47
C GLY A 37 3.18 -5.16 3.76
N THR A 38 2.30 -4.83 4.71
CA THR A 38 2.11 -5.61 5.93
C THR A 38 0.82 -6.41 5.81
N MET A 39 0.97 -7.74 5.70
CA MET A 39 -0.13 -8.68 5.68
C MET A 39 0.11 -9.76 6.73
N TYR A 40 -0.93 -10.14 7.46
CA TYR A 40 -0.87 -11.29 8.36
C TYR A 40 -2.14 -12.11 8.27
N SER A 41 -2.08 -13.38 8.64
CA SER A 41 -3.23 -14.27 8.65
C SER A 41 -3.12 -15.20 9.84
N THR A 42 -4.26 -15.50 10.47
CA THR A 42 -4.36 -16.55 11.49
C THR A 42 -5.50 -17.48 11.15
N ALA A 43 -5.50 -18.71 11.67
CA ALA A 43 -6.60 -19.64 11.45
C ALA A 43 -7.93 -19.10 12.02
N GLU A 44 -7.88 -18.40 13.15
CA GLU A 44 -9.06 -17.85 13.83
C GLU A 44 -9.62 -16.61 13.11
N LYS A 45 -8.75 -15.72 12.62
CA LYS A 45 -9.16 -14.43 12.05
C LYS A 45 -9.18 -14.41 10.53
N GLY A 46 -8.46 -15.31 9.87
CA GLY A 46 -8.21 -15.26 8.43
C GLY A 46 -7.25 -14.14 8.03
N VAL A 47 -7.21 -13.84 6.73
CA VAL A 47 -6.26 -12.88 6.14
C VAL A 47 -6.59 -11.44 6.53
N ARG A 48 -5.54 -10.65 6.82
CA ARG A 48 -5.60 -9.24 7.18
C ARG A 48 -4.56 -8.45 6.42
N TYR A 49 -5.02 -7.54 5.56
CA TYR A 49 -4.18 -6.52 4.95
C TYR A 49 -4.20 -5.29 5.84
N LEU A 50 -3.05 -4.92 6.39
CA LEU A 50 -2.90 -3.74 7.21
C LEU A 50 -2.39 -2.57 6.37
N GLU A 51 -1.40 -2.83 5.54
CA GLU A 51 -0.75 -1.83 4.72
C GLU A 51 -0.37 -2.46 3.38
N MET A 52 -0.67 -1.74 2.31
CA MET A 52 -0.27 -2.09 0.95
C MET A 52 0.72 -1.04 0.45
N ALA A 53 1.37 -1.29 -0.68
CA ALA A 53 2.33 -0.35 -1.27
C ALA A 53 1.72 1.05 -1.47
N GLU A 54 0.42 1.12 -1.74
CA GLU A 54 -0.34 2.34 -1.93
C GLU A 54 -0.66 3.08 -0.61
N GLY A 55 -0.74 2.37 0.53
CA GLY A 55 -0.95 2.97 1.84
C GLY A 55 -1.79 2.15 2.82
N TYR A 56 -2.44 2.87 3.75
CA TYR A 56 -3.11 2.31 4.92
C TYR A 56 -4.46 1.68 4.56
N VAL A 57 -4.62 0.38 4.79
CA VAL A 57 -5.89 -0.32 4.52
C VAL A 57 -6.92 0.00 5.61
N THR A 58 -8.07 0.54 5.21
CA THR A 58 -9.19 0.90 6.10
C THR A 58 -10.28 -0.16 6.15
N GLY A 59 -10.43 -0.96 5.10
CA GLY A 59 -11.45 -2.00 5.03
C GLY A 59 -11.09 -3.14 4.08
N LEU A 60 -11.52 -4.36 4.41
CA LEU A 60 -11.45 -5.52 3.53
C LEU A 60 -12.86 -5.86 3.06
N ALA A 61 -13.01 -6.03 1.74
CA ALA A 61 -14.24 -6.54 1.13
C ALA A 61 -14.21 -8.06 1.14
N LEU A 62 -15.27 -8.65 1.68
CA LEU A 62 -15.52 -10.08 1.75
C LEU A 62 -16.72 -10.42 0.86
N ASP A 63 -16.64 -11.55 0.15
CA ASP A 63 -17.79 -12.17 -0.50
C ASP A 63 -18.64 -12.98 0.50
N ASP A 64 -19.71 -13.61 0.01
CA ASP A 64 -20.64 -14.42 0.80
C ASP A 64 -19.97 -15.64 1.46
N GLU A 65 -18.84 -16.10 0.91
CA GLU A 65 -18.02 -17.19 1.46
C GLU A 65 -16.91 -16.67 2.41
N SER A 66 -16.94 -15.40 2.78
CA SER A 66 -15.91 -14.75 3.61
C SER A 66 -14.49 -14.78 3.02
N LYS A 67 -14.36 -14.84 1.69
CA LYS A 67 -13.08 -14.69 0.99
C LYS A 67 -12.83 -13.20 0.71
N VAL A 68 -11.58 -12.76 0.87
CA VAL A 68 -11.22 -11.37 0.57
C VAL A 68 -11.20 -11.18 -0.95
N ILE A 69 -12.06 -10.28 -1.44
CA ILE A 69 -12.21 -9.98 -2.88
C ILE A 69 -11.71 -8.58 -3.28
N GLY A 70 -11.41 -7.75 -2.28
CA GLY A 70 -10.93 -6.39 -2.48
C GLY A 70 -10.60 -5.71 -1.15
N TYR A 71 -10.09 -4.49 -1.23
CA TYR A 71 -9.80 -3.68 -0.04
C TYR A 71 -9.94 -2.18 -0.34
N GLN A 72 -10.20 -1.41 0.70
CA GLN A 72 -10.18 0.04 0.71
C GLN A 72 -8.96 0.51 1.47
N PHE A 73 -8.27 1.51 0.95
CA PHE A 73 -7.08 2.08 1.56
C PHE A 73 -7.03 3.59 1.40
N VAL A 74 -6.27 4.27 2.25
CA VAL A 74 -5.91 5.68 2.13
C VAL A 74 -4.57 5.77 1.43
N ASN A 75 -4.52 6.46 0.29
CA ASN A 75 -3.27 6.68 -0.43
C ASN A 75 -2.41 7.73 0.29
N LEU A 76 -1.49 7.26 1.13
CA LEU A 76 -0.66 8.12 1.97
C LEU A 76 0.32 8.96 1.16
N GLY A 77 0.85 8.44 0.04
CA GLY A 77 1.76 9.18 -0.84
C GLY A 77 1.10 10.47 -1.37
N LYS A 78 -0.09 10.34 -1.97
CA LYS A 78 -0.88 11.48 -2.47
C LYS A 78 -1.36 12.40 -1.37
N MET A 79 -1.73 11.84 -0.22
CA MET A 79 -2.16 12.62 0.93
C MET A 79 -1.03 13.54 1.41
N MET A 80 0.18 13.00 1.59
CA MET A 80 1.34 13.80 2.01
C MET A 80 1.80 14.78 0.94
N GLU A 81 1.76 14.40 -0.34
CA GLU A 81 2.03 15.32 -1.46
C GLU A 81 1.07 16.50 -1.45
N PHE A 82 -0.22 16.26 -1.21
CA PHE A 82 -1.22 17.31 -1.10
C PHE A 82 -0.94 18.24 0.09
N VAL A 83 -0.62 17.68 1.27
CA VAL A 83 -0.27 18.47 2.45
C VAL A 83 0.93 19.38 2.17
N ASN A 84 1.98 18.86 1.54
CA ASN A 84 3.19 19.62 1.22
C ASN A 84 2.97 20.74 0.19
N LYS A 85 1.95 20.61 -0.67
CA LYS A 85 1.60 21.61 -1.69
C LYS A 85 0.55 22.62 -1.23
N SER A 86 -0.14 22.32 -0.13
CA SER A 86 -1.24 23.16 0.38
C SER A 86 -0.71 24.24 1.30
N THR A 87 -1.41 25.38 1.36
CA THR A 87 -1.14 26.39 2.38
C THR A 87 -1.75 25.96 3.72
N PRO A 88 -1.27 26.49 4.86
CA PRO A 88 -1.90 26.25 6.16
C PRO A 88 -3.40 26.57 6.17
N GLU A 89 -3.79 27.65 5.48
CA GLU A 89 -5.17 28.11 5.35
C GLU A 89 -6.07 27.11 4.59
N ASP A 90 -5.50 26.37 3.63
CA ASP A 90 -6.23 25.32 2.91
C ASP A 90 -6.48 24.10 3.79
N LEU A 91 -5.52 23.76 4.66
CA LEU A 91 -5.60 22.62 5.56
C LEU A 91 -6.52 22.88 6.75
N GLU A 92 -6.51 24.09 7.30
CA GLU A 92 -7.36 24.49 8.43
C GLU A 92 -8.86 24.46 8.10
N LYS A 93 -9.22 24.64 6.82
CA LYS A 93 -10.62 24.63 6.36
C LYS A 93 -11.20 23.23 6.17
N MET A 94 -10.37 22.17 6.21
CA MET A 94 -10.84 20.80 5.95
C MET A 94 -11.12 20.04 7.25
N ASN A 95 -12.28 19.39 7.30
CA ASN A 95 -12.54 18.39 8.32
C ASN A 95 -11.63 17.17 8.09
N VAL A 96 -11.03 16.63 9.17
CA VAL A 96 -10.11 15.48 9.11
C VAL A 96 -10.74 14.26 8.43
N LYS A 97 -12.03 13.98 8.66
CA LYS A 97 -12.69 12.82 8.03
C LYS A 97 -12.84 12.99 6.52
N ASP A 98 -13.27 14.17 6.09
CA ASP A 98 -13.45 14.48 4.66
C ASP A 98 -12.09 14.51 3.95
N PHE A 99 -11.07 15.03 4.63
CA PHE A 99 -9.70 15.00 4.16
C PHE A 99 -9.21 13.57 3.94
N VAL A 100 -9.39 12.66 4.91
CA VAL A 100 -9.00 11.26 4.75
C VAL A 100 -9.80 10.59 3.62
N ALA A 101 -11.11 10.82 3.56
CA ALA A 101 -11.99 10.26 2.52
C ALA A 101 -11.57 10.68 1.10
N LYS A 102 -11.07 11.91 0.92
CA LYS A 102 -10.54 12.42 -0.36
C LYS A 102 -9.42 11.54 -0.93
N PHE A 103 -8.63 10.90 -0.08
CA PHE A 103 -7.53 10.03 -0.49
C PHE A 103 -7.85 8.54 -0.37
N GLN A 104 -9.11 8.19 -0.05
CA GLN A 104 -9.54 6.80 -0.05
C GLN A 104 -9.73 6.28 -1.47
N LYS A 105 -9.24 5.07 -1.69
CA LYS A 105 -9.40 4.31 -2.92
C LYS A 105 -9.73 2.87 -2.60
N THR A 106 -10.26 2.18 -3.58
CA THR A 106 -10.60 0.76 -3.51
C THR A 106 -9.82 -0.01 -4.56
N TYR A 107 -9.54 -1.27 -4.26
CA TYR A 107 -8.90 -2.20 -5.17
C TYR A 107 -9.66 -3.53 -5.20
N GLY A 108 -9.63 -4.22 -6.33
CA GLY A 108 -10.35 -5.47 -6.55
C GLY A 108 -11.87 -5.27 -6.66
N ARG A 109 -12.63 -6.30 -6.33
CA ARG A 109 -14.11 -6.32 -6.37
C ARG A 109 -14.72 -5.72 -5.11
N PHE A 110 -14.21 -4.57 -4.67
CA PHE A 110 -14.65 -3.94 -3.43
C PHE A 110 -16.14 -3.53 -3.47
N ALA A 111 -16.62 -3.14 -4.65
CA ALA A 111 -18.03 -2.78 -4.84
C ALA A 111 -18.98 -3.99 -4.72
N ASP A 112 -18.47 -5.21 -4.94
CA ASP A 112 -19.24 -6.46 -4.88
C ASP A 112 -19.19 -7.10 -3.48
N ALA A 113 -18.76 -6.35 -2.47
CA ALA A 113 -18.60 -6.86 -1.12
C ALA A 113 -19.95 -7.19 -0.48
N ALA A 114 -20.13 -8.45 -0.07
CA ALA A 114 -21.22 -8.83 0.83
C ALA A 114 -21.00 -8.23 2.23
N LYS A 115 -19.74 -8.11 2.65
CA LYS A 115 -19.36 -7.54 3.95
C LYS A 115 -18.05 -6.77 3.87
N VAL A 116 -17.97 -5.63 4.55
CA VAL A 116 -16.72 -4.90 4.74
C VAL A 116 -16.29 -4.97 6.21
N ILE A 117 -15.07 -5.42 6.47
CA ILE A 117 -14.50 -5.50 7.82
C ILE A 117 -13.30 -4.56 7.98
N ASN A 118 -13.13 -4.01 9.18
CA ASN A 118 -11.89 -3.31 9.52
C ASN A 118 -10.82 -4.37 9.87
N PRO A 119 -9.68 -4.40 9.17
CA PRO A 119 -8.67 -5.45 9.37
C PRO A 119 -8.03 -5.42 10.77
N ARG A 120 -8.18 -4.33 11.53
CA ARG A 120 -7.60 -4.14 12.88
C ARG A 120 -8.59 -4.31 14.02
N LYS A 121 -9.89 -4.37 13.74
CA LYS A 121 -10.95 -4.43 14.76
C LYS A 121 -11.85 -5.66 14.63
N ALA A 122 -11.53 -6.56 13.71
CA ALA A 122 -12.27 -7.81 13.47
C ALA A 122 -11.76 -8.98 14.32
#